data_AF-A0AA37WSZ1-F1
#
_entry.id   AF-A0AA37WSZ1-F1
#
_cell.length_a   1.000
_cell.length_b   1.000
_cell.length_c   1.000
_cell.angle_alpha   90.00
_cell.angle_beta   90.00
_cell.angle_gamma   90.00
#
_symmetry.space_group_name_H-M   'P 1'
#
loop_
_entity.id
_entity.type
_entity.pdbx_description
1 polymer ?
#
loop_
_entity_poly.entity_id
_entity_poly.type
_entity_poly.pdbx_seq_one_letter_code
_entity_poly.pdbx_strand_id
1 'polypeptide(L)'
;MISDAAQVAAVYTSGGVVAFLLAAAFFRQPLARAIDRWKGANLGKDRSIDLSGTAQVEAQKNAPPPETERLPVPAPEPGAPLPALPPPSPVYAPIEADLRRRIEQAVPGPLDVQMAWAVRIAVAAQVEANHEQTYRLIFGSQIHALKQLNTLGPLTLRQAREIFNITALRNYPETFKDDDFPAWSGYLVNRGLVTLEPGDPTDDTKAFLTPLGKDFLHFLVGRGLPEYKWG
;
A
#
# COMPACT_ATOMS: atom_id res chain seq x y z
N MET A 1 26.64 22.58 -41.26
CA MET A 1 26.33 22.90 -39.86
C MET A 1 25.60 21.71 -39.27
N ILE A 2 26.36 20.77 -38.69
CA ILE A 2 25.81 19.61 -37.98
C ILE A 2 25.54 20.12 -36.54
N SER A 3 24.28 20.01 -36.13
CA SER A 3 23.74 20.58 -34.89
C SER A 3 24.41 20.02 -33.63
N ASP A 4 24.86 20.92 -32.75
CA ASP A 4 25.41 20.66 -31.40
C ASP A 4 24.52 19.72 -30.55
N ALA A 5 23.22 19.63 -30.85
CA ALA A 5 22.30 18.78 -30.12
C ALA A 5 22.62 17.27 -30.23
N ALA A 6 23.23 16.84 -31.34
CA ALA A 6 23.57 15.42 -31.55
C ALA A 6 24.78 14.98 -30.71
N GLN A 7 25.72 15.89 -30.43
CA GLN A 7 26.89 15.57 -29.61
C GLN A 7 26.55 15.52 -28.12
N VAL A 8 25.62 16.37 -27.66
CA VAL A 8 25.17 16.36 -26.26
C VAL A 8 24.41 15.07 -25.92
N ALA A 9 23.57 14.56 -26.82
CA ALA A 9 22.82 13.32 -26.60
C ALA A 9 23.73 12.06 -26.47
N ALA A 10 24.88 12.04 -27.16
CA ALA A 10 25.81 10.90 -27.12
C ALA A 10 26.64 10.83 -25.82
N VAL A 11 26.85 11.98 -25.15
CA VAL A 11 27.60 12.03 -23.88
C VAL A 11 26.74 11.54 -22.71
N TYR A 12 25.42 11.77 -22.73
CA TYR A 12 24.52 11.30 -21.67
C TYR A 12 24.23 9.79 -21.72
N THR A 13 24.18 9.19 -22.91
CA THR A 13 23.96 7.74 -23.05
C THR A 13 25.16 6.92 -22.60
N SER A 14 26.38 7.40 -22.84
CA SER A 14 27.60 6.73 -22.40
C SER A 14 27.86 6.89 -20.89
N GLY A 15 27.59 8.07 -20.32
CA GLY A 15 27.72 8.30 -18.88
C GLY A 15 26.76 7.46 -18.02
N GLY A 16 25.51 7.28 -18.48
CA GLY A 16 24.50 6.47 -17.77
C GLY A 16 24.86 4.98 -17.69
N VAL A 17 25.43 4.42 -18.77
CA VAL A 17 25.85 3.00 -18.80
C VAL A 17 27.02 2.74 -17.84
N VAL A 18 27.99 3.65 -17.77
CA VAL A 18 29.13 3.52 -16.85
C VAL A 18 28.68 3.63 -15.38
N ALA A 19 27.78 4.57 -15.06
CA ALA A 19 27.23 4.70 -13.72
C ALA A 19 26.41 3.46 -13.30
N PHE A 20 25.62 2.89 -14.21
CA PHE A 20 24.86 1.66 -13.96
C PHE A 20 25.78 0.45 -13.74
N LEU A 21 26.84 0.30 -14.54
CA LEU A 21 27.81 -0.79 -14.36
C LEU A 21 28.60 -0.68 -13.06
N LEU A 22 28.93 0.54 -12.63
CA LEU A 22 29.57 0.79 -11.33
C LEU A 22 28.63 0.49 -10.16
N ALA A 23 27.37 0.95 -10.22
CA ALA A 23 26.36 0.60 -9.22
C ALA A 23 26.15 -0.92 -9.15
N ALA A 24 26.00 -1.59 -10.29
CA ALA A 24 25.87 -3.04 -10.36
C ALA A 24 27.11 -3.77 -9.78
N ALA A 25 28.31 -3.22 -9.92
CA ALA A 25 29.51 -3.80 -9.32
C ALA A 25 29.54 -3.68 -7.79
N PHE A 26 29.14 -2.53 -7.23
CA PHE A 26 29.12 -2.30 -5.79
C PHE A 26 28.00 -3.07 -5.05
N PHE A 27 26.86 -3.35 -5.70
CA PHE A 27 25.73 -4.06 -5.09
C PHE A 27 25.74 -5.60 -5.30
N ARG A 28 26.74 -6.17 -5.99
CA ARG A 28 26.84 -7.64 -6.20
C ARG A 28 27.04 -8.44 -4.92
N GLN A 29 27.79 -7.91 -3.95
CA GLN A 29 28.09 -8.65 -2.71
C GLN A 29 26.89 -8.83 -1.75
N PRO A 30 26.03 -7.84 -1.48
CA PRO A 30 24.86 -8.04 -0.63
C PRO A 30 23.80 -8.97 -1.25
N LEU A 31 23.63 -8.95 -2.58
CA LEU A 31 22.69 -9.82 -3.30
C LEU A 31 23.11 -11.31 -3.27
N ALA A 32 24.40 -11.60 -3.42
CA ALA A 32 24.91 -12.98 -3.31
C ALA A 32 24.63 -13.59 -1.92
N ARG A 33 24.78 -12.80 -0.85
CA ARG A 33 24.50 -13.25 0.53
C ARG A 33 23.02 -13.52 0.79
N ALA A 34 22.12 -12.80 0.13
CA ALA A 34 20.67 -13.05 0.23
C ALA A 34 20.26 -14.36 -0.47
N ILE A 35 20.85 -14.64 -1.64
CA ILE A 35 20.62 -15.88 -2.39
C ILE A 35 21.20 -17.09 -1.65
N ASP A 36 22.39 -16.98 -1.05
CA ASP A 36 22.98 -18.06 -0.25
C ASP A 36 22.17 -18.36 1.03
N ARG A 37 21.54 -17.34 1.63
CA ARG A 37 20.59 -17.54 2.75
C ARG A 37 19.36 -18.34 2.35
N TRP A 38 18.86 -18.16 1.13
CA TRP A 38 17.72 -18.91 0.62
C TRP A 38 18.08 -20.33 0.19
N LYS A 39 19.27 -20.54 -0.38
CA LYS A 39 19.76 -21.88 -0.73
C LYS A 39 20.16 -22.73 0.48
N GLY A 40 20.42 -22.11 1.63
CA GLY A 40 20.71 -22.79 2.90
C GLY A 40 19.49 -23.36 3.62
N ALA A 41 18.26 -23.02 3.21
CA ALA A 41 17.03 -23.62 3.72
C ALA A 41 16.75 -24.97 3.03
N ASN A 42 17.73 -25.88 3.04
CA ASN A 42 17.49 -27.28 2.74
C ASN A 42 16.63 -27.86 3.87
N LEU A 43 15.35 -28.09 3.59
CA LEU A 43 14.51 -28.96 4.41
C LEU A 43 15.25 -30.28 4.61
N GLY A 44 15.51 -30.61 5.87
CA GLY A 44 16.19 -31.83 6.28
C GLY A 44 15.53 -33.06 5.67
N LYS A 45 16.38 -33.99 5.21
CA LYS A 45 16.10 -35.17 4.40
C LYS A 45 15.17 -36.22 5.03
N ASP A 46 14.64 -35.98 6.23
CA ASP A 46 13.91 -36.97 7.05
C ASP A 46 12.53 -36.50 7.54
N ARG A 47 11.91 -35.51 6.90
CA ARG A 47 10.48 -35.19 7.16
C ARG A 47 9.64 -35.53 5.94
N SER A 48 9.16 -36.77 5.90
CA SER A 48 7.99 -37.15 5.10
C SER A 48 6.82 -36.27 5.53
N ILE A 49 6.36 -35.40 4.63
CA ILE A 49 5.10 -34.68 4.81
C ILE A 49 4.00 -35.71 4.62
N ASP A 50 3.43 -36.17 5.73
CA ASP A 50 2.28 -37.06 5.77
C ASP A 50 1.05 -36.30 5.24
N LEU A 51 0.67 -36.58 4.00
CA LEU A 51 -0.42 -35.95 3.24
C LEU A 51 -1.80 -36.56 3.58
N SER A 52 -1.96 -37.22 4.72
CA SER A 52 -3.23 -37.81 5.19
C SER A 52 -4.18 -36.80 5.88
N GLY A 53 -3.88 -35.51 5.84
CA GLY A 53 -4.58 -34.45 6.59
C GLY A 53 -5.98 -34.03 6.11
N THR A 54 -6.61 -34.69 5.12
CA THR A 54 -7.94 -34.28 4.63
C THR A 54 -9.03 -34.36 5.71
N ALA A 55 -8.92 -35.30 6.66
CA ALA A 55 -9.87 -35.43 7.76
C ALA A 55 -9.74 -34.33 8.84
N GLN A 56 -8.56 -33.72 9.00
CA GLN A 56 -8.35 -32.64 9.98
C GLN A 56 -8.83 -31.28 9.46
N VAL A 57 -8.83 -31.09 8.14
CA VAL A 57 -9.32 -29.85 7.50
C VAL A 57 -10.85 -29.75 7.58
N GLU A 58 -11.57 -30.87 7.44
CA GLU A 58 -13.04 -30.88 7.58
C GLU A 58 -13.51 -30.67 9.02
N ALA A 59 -12.73 -31.11 10.02
CA ALA A 59 -13.03 -30.88 11.43
C ALA A 59 -12.87 -29.41 11.84
N GLN A 60 -11.92 -28.67 11.24
CA GLN A 60 -11.74 -27.23 11.52
C GLN A 60 -12.80 -26.35 10.87
N LYS A 61 -13.43 -26.79 9.77
CA LYS A 61 -14.44 -26.00 9.06
C LYS A 61 -15.78 -25.91 9.82
N ASN A 62 -16.03 -26.84 10.74
CA ASN A 62 -17.24 -26.91 11.57
C ASN A 62 -17.02 -26.46 13.03
N ALA A 63 -15.80 -26.06 13.40
CA ALA A 63 -15.57 -25.49 14.71
C ALA A 63 -16.25 -24.11 14.79
N PRO A 64 -17.03 -23.80 15.84
CA PRO A 64 -17.51 -22.44 16.05
C PRO A 64 -16.29 -21.51 16.04
N PRO A 65 -16.38 -20.34 15.37
CA PRO A 65 -15.27 -19.41 15.30
C PRO A 65 -14.77 -19.19 16.73
N PRO A 66 -13.47 -19.39 17.01
CA PRO A 66 -12.96 -19.20 18.36
C PRO A 66 -13.40 -17.81 18.77
N GLU A 67 -14.19 -17.73 19.85
CA GLU A 67 -14.49 -16.45 20.50
C GLU A 67 -13.16 -15.74 20.58
N THR A 68 -13.04 -14.63 19.84
CA THR A 68 -11.78 -13.92 19.73
C THR A 68 -11.44 -13.55 21.16
N GLU A 69 -10.53 -14.31 21.76
CA GLU A 69 -10.13 -14.18 23.14
C GLU A 69 -9.48 -12.81 23.17
N ARG A 70 -10.28 -11.80 23.52
CA ARG A 70 -9.82 -10.42 23.58
C ARG A 70 -8.79 -10.46 24.68
N LEU A 71 -7.51 -10.51 24.27
CA LEU A 71 -6.41 -10.47 25.20
C LEU A 71 -6.74 -9.32 26.15
N PRO A 72 -6.89 -9.61 27.46
CA PRO A 72 -7.29 -8.60 28.40
C PRO A 72 -6.29 -7.46 28.26
N VAL A 73 -6.77 -6.29 27.82
CA VAL A 73 -5.95 -5.09 27.80
C VAL A 73 -5.46 -4.95 29.24
N PRO A 74 -4.13 -5.02 29.49
CA PRO A 74 -3.62 -4.99 30.84
C PRO A 74 -4.20 -3.76 31.52
N ALA A 75 -5.04 -3.96 32.54
CA ALA A 75 -5.51 -2.85 33.34
C ALA A 75 -4.25 -2.19 33.92
N PRO A 76 -4.10 -0.86 33.81
CA PRO A 76 -2.96 -0.19 34.40
C PRO A 76 -2.87 -0.59 35.88
N GLU A 77 -1.71 -1.07 36.32
CA GLU A 77 -1.53 -1.53 37.70
C GLU A 77 -2.00 -0.41 38.66
N PRO A 78 -2.82 -0.71 39.67
CA PRO A 78 -3.26 0.28 40.63
C PRO A 78 -2.04 0.98 41.28
N GLY A 79 -1.88 2.28 41.03
CA GLY A 79 -0.75 3.06 41.53
C GLY A 79 0.42 3.22 40.56
N ALA A 80 0.35 2.67 39.34
CA ALA A 80 1.30 3.00 38.30
C ALA A 80 1.26 4.52 38.01
N PRO A 81 2.42 5.21 37.99
CA PRO A 81 2.46 6.63 37.68
C PRO A 81 1.88 6.86 36.29
N LEU A 82 1.04 7.89 36.15
CA LEU A 82 0.52 8.28 34.85
C LEU A 82 1.70 8.58 33.91
N PRO A 83 1.64 8.14 32.64
CA PRO A 83 2.69 8.43 31.68
C PRO A 83 2.91 9.94 31.61
N ALA A 84 4.14 10.37 31.86
CA ALA A 84 4.52 11.76 31.71
C ALA A 84 4.40 12.18 30.24
N LEU A 85 4.06 13.44 30.01
CA LEU A 85 4.08 14.00 28.66
C LEU A 85 5.50 13.91 28.09
N PRO A 86 5.66 13.60 26.78
CA PRO A 86 6.97 13.59 26.16
C PRO A 86 7.62 14.98 26.27
N PRO A 87 8.96 15.06 26.39
CA PRO A 87 9.64 16.35 26.42
C PRO A 87 9.39 17.11 25.11
N PRO A 88 9.26 18.45 25.17
CA PRO A 88 8.97 19.24 23.97
C PRO A 88 10.11 19.12 22.95
N SER A 89 9.77 18.80 21.70
CA SER A 89 10.71 18.80 20.60
C SER A 89 10.95 20.24 20.11
N PRO A 90 12.19 20.70 19.88
CA PRO A 90 12.45 22.04 19.37
C PRO A 90 11.85 22.27 17.96
N VAL A 91 11.64 21.19 17.20
CA VAL A 91 11.02 21.23 15.87
C VAL A 91 9.49 21.30 15.97
N TYR A 92 8.90 20.50 16.86
CA TYR A 92 7.43 20.36 16.92
C TYR A 92 6.78 21.34 17.88
N ALA A 93 7.45 21.75 18.96
CA ALA A 93 6.91 22.65 19.98
C ALA A 93 6.26 23.93 19.41
N PRO A 94 6.88 24.67 18.46
CA PRO A 94 6.21 25.86 17.90
C PRO A 94 4.96 25.51 17.08
N ILE A 95 4.95 24.35 16.38
CA ILE A 95 3.82 23.88 15.58
C ILE A 95 2.69 23.39 16.48
N GLU A 96 3.02 22.63 17.53
CA GLU A 96 2.07 22.15 18.54
C GLU A 96 1.41 23.31 19.27
N ALA A 97 2.18 24.34 19.64
CA ALA A 97 1.64 25.54 20.28
C ALA A 97 0.70 26.31 19.34
N ASP A 98 1.05 26.47 18.06
CA ASP A 98 0.17 27.09 17.07
C ASP A 98 -1.11 26.28 16.85
N LEU A 99 -0.99 24.96 16.70
CA LEU A 99 -2.13 24.06 16.50
C LEU A 99 -3.08 24.09 17.70
N ARG A 100 -2.54 24.03 18.93
CA ARG A 100 -3.34 24.14 20.14
C ARG A 100 -4.12 25.46 20.18
N ARG A 101 -3.44 26.58 19.94
CA ARG A 101 -4.07 27.91 19.88
C ARG A 101 -5.19 27.97 18.83
N ARG A 102 -4.97 27.41 17.64
CA ARG A 102 -5.99 27.38 16.57
C ARG A 102 -7.21 26.54 16.96
N ILE A 103 -6.99 25.39 17.62
CA ILE A 103 -8.09 24.54 18.09
C ILE A 103 -8.91 25.27 19.16
N GLU A 104 -8.25 25.89 20.14
CA GLU A 104 -8.91 26.66 21.20
C GLU A 104 -9.74 27.83 20.63
N GLN A 105 -9.24 28.49 19.60
CA GLN A 105 -9.94 29.60 18.94
C GLN A 105 -11.08 29.15 18.01
N ALA A 106 -10.88 28.09 17.23
CA ALA A 106 -11.86 27.62 16.25
C ALA A 106 -12.99 26.79 16.88
N VAL A 107 -12.70 26.11 17.99
CA VAL A 107 -13.64 25.22 18.70
C VAL A 107 -13.65 25.60 20.19
N PRO A 108 -14.28 26.71 20.56
CA PRO A 108 -14.42 27.08 21.96
C PRO A 108 -15.29 26.03 22.68
N GLY A 109 -14.88 25.62 23.87
CA GLY A 109 -15.59 24.61 24.64
C GLY A 109 -14.72 23.83 25.60
N PRO A 110 -15.28 22.78 26.24
CA PRO A 110 -14.54 21.93 27.15
C PRO A 110 -13.44 21.13 26.43
N LEU A 111 -12.44 20.70 27.18
CA LEU A 111 -11.20 20.09 26.66
C LEU A 111 -11.45 18.80 25.87
N ASP A 112 -12.45 18.02 26.25
CA ASP A 112 -12.87 16.79 25.57
C ASP A 112 -13.34 17.05 24.14
N VAL A 113 -14.11 18.12 23.92
CA VAL A 113 -14.57 18.53 22.58
C VAL A 113 -13.38 18.99 21.73
N GLN A 114 -12.47 19.78 22.31
CA GLN A 114 -11.25 20.20 21.63
C GLN A 114 -10.37 19.01 21.24
N MET A 115 -10.23 18.03 22.14
CA MET A 115 -9.48 16.81 21.90
C MET A 115 -10.10 15.95 20.80
N ALA A 116 -11.44 15.82 20.76
CA ALA A 116 -12.13 15.11 19.69
C ALA A 116 -11.88 15.74 18.30
N TRP A 117 -11.84 17.07 18.23
CA TRP A 117 -11.47 17.79 17.01
C TRP A 117 -10.00 17.63 16.65
N ALA A 118 -9.10 17.69 17.63
CA ALA A 118 -7.68 17.43 17.43
C ALA A 118 -7.44 16.05 16.82
N VAL A 119 -8.10 15.02 17.37
CA VAL A 119 -8.05 13.64 16.85
C VAL A 119 -8.58 13.58 15.42
N ARG A 120 -9.70 14.24 15.12
CA ARG A 120 -10.26 14.25 13.76
C ARG A 120 -9.31 14.89 12.75
N ILE A 121 -8.67 16.01 13.11
CA ILE A 121 -7.68 16.68 12.25
C ILE A 121 -6.47 15.76 12.03
N ALA A 122 -5.98 15.11 13.08
CA ALA A 122 -4.85 14.17 12.99
C ALA A 122 -5.18 12.97 12.09
N VAL A 123 -6.39 12.40 12.21
CA VAL A 123 -6.86 11.31 11.34
C VAL A 123 -6.96 11.78 9.89
N ALA A 124 -7.50 12.97 9.62
CA ALA A 124 -7.60 13.51 8.27
C ALA A 124 -6.20 13.70 7.63
N ALA A 125 -5.26 14.26 8.38
CA ALA A 125 -3.86 14.41 7.93
C ALA A 125 -3.20 13.06 7.65
N GLN A 126 -3.46 12.05 8.49
CA GLN A 126 -2.94 10.70 8.28
C GLN A 126 -3.54 10.05 7.02
N VAL A 127 -4.83 10.24 6.76
CA VAL A 127 -5.49 9.74 5.54
C VAL A 127 -4.89 10.40 4.30
N GLU A 128 -4.68 11.71 4.30
CA GLU A 128 -4.01 12.40 3.20
C GLU A 128 -2.59 11.88 2.95
N ALA A 129 -1.80 11.69 4.02
CA ALA A 129 -0.46 11.11 3.89
C ALA A 129 -0.50 9.69 3.31
N ASN A 130 -1.47 8.88 3.73
CA ASN A 130 -1.68 7.53 3.19
C ASN A 130 -2.09 7.57 1.71
N HIS A 131 -2.93 8.52 1.30
CA HIS A 131 -3.30 8.73 -0.10
C HIS A 131 -2.11 9.17 -0.95
N GLU A 132 -1.27 10.06 -0.43
CA GLU A 132 -0.04 10.46 -1.12
C GLU A 132 0.90 9.26 -1.31
N GLN A 133 1.09 8.45 -0.27
CA GLN A 133 1.89 7.22 -0.37
C GLN A 133 1.28 6.24 -1.40
N THR A 134 -0.03 6.01 -1.34
CA THR A 134 -0.75 5.19 -2.32
C THR A 134 -0.55 5.72 -3.73
N TYR A 135 -0.70 7.04 -3.93
CA TYR A 135 -0.53 7.68 -5.23
C TYR A 135 0.87 7.51 -5.77
N ARG A 136 1.91 7.62 -4.93
CA ARG A 136 3.30 7.43 -5.39
C ARG A 136 3.54 6.02 -5.94
N LEU A 137 2.93 5.01 -5.32
CA LEU A 137 3.16 3.60 -5.63
C LEU A 137 2.18 2.99 -6.64
N ILE A 138 0.97 3.53 -6.77
CA ILE A 138 -0.06 3.00 -7.68
C ILE A 138 0.30 3.29 -9.15
N PHE A 139 -0.05 2.34 -10.02
CA PHE A 139 0.06 2.41 -11.47
C PHE A 139 -1.10 3.18 -12.10
N GLY A 140 -0.87 3.77 -13.28
CA GLY A 140 -1.93 4.47 -14.03
C GLY A 140 -3.04 3.52 -14.48
N SER A 141 -2.69 2.28 -14.84
CA SER A 141 -3.65 1.20 -15.17
C SER A 141 -4.59 0.87 -14.00
N GLN A 142 -4.05 0.88 -12.77
CA GLN A 142 -4.83 0.65 -11.55
C GLN A 142 -5.77 1.83 -11.24
N ILE A 143 -5.30 3.08 -11.39
CA ILE A 143 -6.14 4.27 -11.26
C ILE A 143 -7.31 4.20 -12.27
N HIS A 144 -7.02 3.80 -13.51
CA HIS A 144 -8.06 3.62 -14.53
C HIS A 144 -9.10 2.59 -14.09
N ALA A 145 -8.68 1.44 -13.57
CA ALA A 145 -9.60 0.42 -13.05
C ALA A 145 -10.47 0.92 -11.89
N LEU A 146 -9.90 1.70 -10.95
CA LEU A 146 -10.68 2.32 -9.86
C LEU A 146 -11.76 3.28 -10.39
N LYS A 147 -11.45 4.04 -11.45
CA LYS A 147 -12.46 4.90 -12.10
C LYS A 147 -13.55 4.10 -12.79
N GLN A 148 -13.21 3.01 -13.47
CA GLN A 148 -14.21 2.12 -14.06
C GLN A 148 -15.14 1.55 -12.99
N LEU A 149 -14.60 1.11 -11.85
CA LEU A 149 -15.42 0.69 -10.70
C LEU A 149 -16.31 1.81 -10.16
N ASN A 150 -15.82 3.05 -10.13
CA ASN A 150 -16.61 4.20 -9.66
C ASN A 150 -17.75 4.57 -10.63
N THR A 151 -17.54 4.42 -11.93
CA THR A 151 -18.49 4.82 -12.97
C THR A 151 -19.50 3.71 -13.31
N LEU A 152 -19.03 2.48 -13.46
CA LEU A 152 -19.84 1.34 -13.89
C LEU A 152 -20.42 0.55 -12.72
N GLY A 153 -19.88 0.73 -11.52
CA GLY A 153 -20.18 -0.11 -10.36
C GLY A 153 -19.28 -1.34 -10.30
N PRO A 154 -19.73 -2.42 -9.63
CA PRO A 154 -18.90 -3.61 -9.43
C PRO A 154 -18.47 -4.26 -10.75
N LEU A 155 -17.20 -4.65 -10.84
CA LEU A 155 -16.63 -5.35 -11.99
C LEU A 155 -16.32 -6.80 -11.62
N THR A 156 -16.47 -7.73 -12.55
CA THR A 156 -15.96 -9.10 -12.35
C THR A 156 -14.44 -9.13 -12.49
N LEU A 157 -13.77 -10.12 -11.88
CA LEU A 157 -12.33 -10.30 -12.06
C LEU A 157 -11.93 -10.51 -13.52
N ARG A 158 -12.80 -11.14 -14.32
CA ARG A 158 -12.64 -11.24 -15.77
C ARG A 158 -12.55 -9.87 -16.46
N GLN A 159 -13.48 -8.96 -16.13
CA GLN A 159 -13.49 -7.60 -16.67
C GLN A 159 -12.27 -6.80 -16.18
N ALA A 160 -11.90 -6.94 -14.90
CA ALA A 160 -10.71 -6.31 -14.36
C ALA A 160 -9.42 -6.80 -15.06
N ARG A 161 -9.36 -8.09 -15.41
CA ARG A 161 -8.25 -8.68 -16.18
C ARG A 161 -8.18 -8.12 -17.60
N GLU A 162 -9.32 -7.90 -18.24
CA GLU A 162 -9.38 -7.24 -19.54
C GLU A 162 -8.84 -5.80 -19.46
N ILE A 163 -9.21 -5.04 -18.42
CA ILE A 163 -8.65 -3.71 -18.17
C ILE A 163 -7.13 -3.79 -17.99
N PHE A 164 -6.63 -4.72 -17.17
CA PHE A 164 -5.19 -4.96 -17.00
C PHE A 164 -4.50 -5.23 -18.35
N ASN A 165 -5.05 -6.12 -19.18
CA ASN A 165 -4.47 -6.45 -20.48
C ASN A 165 -4.42 -5.25 -21.43
N ILE A 166 -5.48 -4.43 -21.46
CA ILE A 166 -5.60 -3.28 -22.37
C ILE A 166 -4.75 -2.09 -21.90
N THR A 167 -4.62 -1.89 -20.60
CA THR A 167 -4.00 -0.68 -20.04
C THR A 167 -2.55 -0.90 -19.58
N ALA A 168 -2.26 -2.00 -18.90
CA ALA A 168 -0.94 -2.29 -18.35
C ALA A 168 -0.05 -2.94 -19.42
N LEU A 169 -0.43 -4.13 -19.91
CA LEU A 169 0.40 -4.92 -20.84
C LEU A 169 0.61 -4.20 -22.18
N ARG A 170 -0.41 -3.49 -22.69
CA ARG A 170 -0.31 -2.80 -23.98
C ARG A 170 0.63 -1.58 -23.93
N ASN A 171 0.58 -0.81 -22.84
CA ASN A 171 1.31 0.46 -22.76
C ASN A 171 2.71 0.27 -22.15
N TYR A 172 2.89 -0.74 -21.30
CA TYR A 172 4.12 -0.98 -20.55
C TYR A 172 4.49 -2.48 -20.50
N PRO A 173 4.66 -3.13 -21.67
CA PRO A 173 4.88 -4.58 -21.72
C PRO A 173 6.13 -5.04 -20.96
N GLU A 174 7.20 -4.24 -20.96
CA GLU A 174 8.44 -4.58 -20.24
C GLU A 174 8.27 -4.50 -18.72
N THR A 175 7.43 -3.59 -18.21
CA THR A 175 7.16 -3.45 -16.77
C THR A 175 6.35 -4.64 -16.25
N PHE A 176 5.37 -5.10 -17.02
CA PHE A 176 4.44 -6.16 -16.63
C PHE A 176 4.76 -7.53 -17.22
N LYS A 177 5.98 -7.73 -17.72
CA LYS A 177 6.40 -8.99 -18.33
C LYS A 177 6.38 -10.15 -17.34
N ASP A 178 6.79 -9.86 -16.10
CA ASP A 178 6.91 -10.83 -15.01
C ASP A 178 5.72 -10.73 -14.03
N ASP A 179 4.94 -9.66 -14.09
CA ASP A 179 3.82 -9.42 -13.19
C ASP A 179 2.53 -10.07 -13.71
N ASP A 180 1.91 -10.87 -12.85
CA ASP A 180 0.61 -11.45 -13.11
C ASP A 180 -0.53 -10.55 -12.60
N PHE A 181 -1.72 -10.76 -13.14
CA PHE A 181 -2.93 -10.05 -12.71
C PHE A 181 -3.17 -10.14 -11.18
N PRO A 182 -2.92 -11.26 -10.49
CA PRO A 182 -2.93 -11.32 -9.03
C PRO A 182 -2.03 -10.29 -8.33
N ALA A 183 -0.78 -10.08 -8.75
CA ALA A 183 0.08 -9.06 -8.16
C ALA A 183 -0.50 -7.64 -8.40
N TRP A 184 -0.93 -7.38 -9.63
CA TRP A 184 -1.53 -6.09 -10.02
C TRP A 184 -2.80 -5.76 -9.23
N SER A 185 -3.73 -6.72 -9.11
CA SER A 185 -5.00 -6.52 -8.39
C SER A 185 -4.82 -6.61 -6.87
N GLY A 186 -3.88 -7.44 -6.42
CA GLY A 186 -3.53 -7.62 -5.01
C GLY A 186 -3.11 -6.32 -4.34
N TYR A 187 -2.40 -5.44 -5.03
CA TYR A 187 -2.09 -4.11 -4.50
C TYR A 187 -3.35 -3.30 -4.15
N LEU A 188 -4.37 -3.28 -5.03
CA LEU A 188 -5.61 -2.54 -4.80
C LEU A 188 -6.39 -3.08 -3.59
N VAL A 189 -6.43 -4.41 -3.44
CA VAL A 189 -7.07 -5.10 -2.32
C VAL A 189 -6.28 -4.86 -1.03
N ASN A 190 -4.96 -5.05 -1.05
CA ASN A 190 -4.08 -4.88 0.12
C ASN A 190 -4.05 -3.44 0.64
N ARG A 191 -4.23 -2.44 -0.23
CA ARG A 191 -4.38 -1.03 0.16
C ARG A 191 -5.80 -0.67 0.62
N GLY A 192 -6.74 -1.62 0.58
CA GLY A 192 -8.13 -1.41 0.98
C GLY A 192 -8.91 -0.49 0.04
N LEU A 193 -8.44 -0.29 -1.20
CA LEU A 193 -9.14 0.54 -2.20
C LEU A 193 -10.28 -0.23 -2.87
N VAL A 194 -10.11 -1.55 -2.96
CA VAL A 194 -11.08 -2.49 -3.53
C VAL A 194 -11.31 -3.62 -2.54
N THR A 195 -12.54 -4.13 -2.48
CA THR A 195 -12.87 -5.39 -1.80
C THR A 195 -13.44 -6.37 -2.80
N LEU A 196 -13.22 -7.66 -2.58
CA LEU A 196 -13.83 -8.73 -3.37
C LEU A 196 -15.06 -9.26 -2.67
N GLU A 197 -15.98 -9.83 -3.44
CA GLU A 197 -17.09 -10.63 -2.92
C GLU A 197 -16.54 -11.79 -2.07
N PRO A 198 -17.18 -12.14 -0.93
CA PRO A 198 -16.72 -13.24 -0.09
C PRO A 198 -16.70 -14.58 -0.84
N GLY A 199 -15.64 -15.38 -0.63
CA GLY A 199 -15.48 -16.70 -1.22
C GLY A 199 -14.13 -16.86 -1.92
N ASP A 200 -13.94 -18.02 -2.56
CA ASP A 200 -12.75 -18.26 -3.36
C ASP A 200 -12.80 -17.42 -4.65
N PRO A 201 -11.76 -16.63 -4.97
CA PRO A 201 -11.76 -15.79 -6.17
C PRO A 201 -11.89 -16.61 -7.46
N THR A 202 -12.91 -16.31 -8.24
CA THR A 202 -13.15 -16.82 -9.59
C THR A 202 -13.25 -15.66 -10.57
N ASP A 203 -13.25 -15.94 -11.87
CA ASP A 203 -13.41 -14.90 -12.90
C ASP A 203 -14.75 -14.14 -12.78
N ASP A 204 -15.76 -14.72 -12.14
CA ASP A 204 -17.07 -14.09 -11.89
C ASP A 204 -17.16 -13.36 -10.55
N THR A 205 -16.15 -13.50 -9.68
CA THR A 205 -16.09 -12.77 -8.41
C THR A 205 -16.12 -11.28 -8.67
N LYS A 206 -17.00 -10.58 -7.97
CA LYS A 206 -17.16 -9.14 -8.12
C LYS A 206 -16.18 -8.39 -7.22
N ALA A 207 -15.55 -7.38 -7.80
CA ALA A 207 -14.76 -6.38 -7.13
C ALA A 207 -15.60 -5.11 -6.91
N PHE A 208 -15.50 -4.53 -5.71
CA PHE A 208 -16.24 -3.35 -5.30
C PHE A 208 -15.27 -2.25 -4.86
N LEU A 209 -15.55 -1.02 -5.27
CA LEU A 209 -14.81 0.14 -4.77
C LEU A 209 -15.21 0.43 -3.31
N THR A 210 -14.23 0.51 -2.43
CA THR A 210 -14.47 0.81 -1.00
C THR A 210 -14.70 2.31 -0.79
N PRO A 211 -15.20 2.74 0.39
CA PRO A 211 -15.23 4.15 0.76
C PRO A 211 -13.83 4.81 0.70
N LEU A 212 -12.79 4.10 1.13
CA LEU A 212 -11.40 4.57 1.03
C LEU A 212 -10.95 4.72 -0.44
N GLY A 213 -11.34 3.78 -1.32
CA GLY A 213 -11.09 3.88 -2.75
C GLY A 213 -11.76 5.11 -3.39
N LYS A 214 -12.99 5.42 -2.99
CA LYS A 214 -13.70 6.64 -3.43
C LYS A 214 -13.01 7.91 -2.92
N ASP A 215 -12.65 7.95 -1.64
CA ASP A 215 -11.96 9.09 -1.04
C ASP A 215 -10.59 9.31 -1.70
N PHE A 216 -9.87 8.23 -2.04
CA PHE A 216 -8.64 8.30 -2.81
C PHE A 216 -8.85 8.93 -4.20
N LEU A 217 -9.91 8.57 -4.93
CA LEU A 217 -10.23 9.22 -6.21
C LEU A 217 -10.57 10.71 -6.04
N HIS A 218 -11.28 11.10 -4.97
CA HIS A 218 -11.50 12.51 -4.64
C HIS A 218 -10.20 13.24 -4.34
N PHE A 219 -9.27 12.61 -3.62
CA PHE A 219 -7.94 13.14 -3.37
C PHE A 219 -7.17 13.42 -4.68
N LEU A 220 -7.22 12.52 -5.67
CA LEU A 220 -6.58 12.75 -6.97
C LEU A 220 -7.10 14.01 -7.66
N VAL A 221 -8.43 14.15 -7.72
CA VAL A 221 -9.09 15.31 -8.32
C VAL A 221 -8.78 16.58 -7.55
N GLY A 222 -8.90 16.56 -6.21
CA GLY A 222 -8.66 17.72 -5.34
C GLY A 222 -7.22 18.24 -5.39
N ARG A 223 -6.24 17.36 -5.65
CA ARG A 223 -4.83 17.73 -5.80
C ARG A 223 -4.40 17.96 -7.26
N GLY A 224 -5.30 17.80 -8.23
CA GLY A 224 -4.97 17.94 -9.66
C GLY A 224 -3.92 16.92 -10.14
N LEU A 225 -3.90 15.73 -9.55
CA LEU A 225 -2.89 14.71 -9.83
C LEU A 225 -3.23 13.95 -11.11
N PRO A 226 -2.28 13.79 -12.05
CA PRO A 226 -2.54 13.09 -13.30
C PRO A 226 -2.71 11.59 -13.06
N GLU A 227 -3.61 11.00 -13.86
CA GLU A 227 -3.87 9.56 -13.90
C GLU A 227 -2.87 8.83 -14.79
N TYR A 228 -2.32 9.54 -15.79
CA TYR A 228 -1.33 9.01 -16.71
C TYR A 228 0.04 9.02 -16.03
N LYS A 229 0.24 8.04 -15.16
CA LYS A 229 1.54 7.73 -14.56
C LYS A 229 2.24 6.67 -15.40
N TRP A 230 3.57 6.64 -15.26
CA TRP A 230 4.38 5.59 -15.85
C TRP A 230 4.15 4.28 -15.09
N GLY A 231 3.91 3.19 -15.84
CA GLY A 231 3.42 1.90 -15.32
C GLY A 231 1.90 1.82 -15.28
#